data_AF-D7C2J5-F1
#
_entry.id   AF-D7C2J5-F1
#
_cell.length_a   1.000
_cell.length_b   1.000
_cell.length_c   1.000
_cell.angle_alpha   90.00
_cell.angle_beta   90.00
_cell.angle_gamma   90.00
#
_symmetry.space_group_name_H-M   'P 1'
#
loop_
_entity.id
_entity.type
_entity.pdbx_description
1 polymer ?
#
loop_
_entity_poly.entity_id
_entity_poly.type
_entity_poly.pdbx_seq_one_letter_code
_entity_poly.pdbx_strand_id
1 'polypeptide(L)'
;MESVEWWPFLISRGRRTPFRTVVVPGLPGADGLEPVLLDAAGGKPTPEGQLRFRVIERSDADDLALVFRVIRPDPAEAGERQGPLHDAHSRPIYLIEGVLRTLPAVTSDGGPRPWVPQGALRTAHEHNVPAFQRFWQTDRYDLAPVRSKALSFPANASAERAQWSVSPPFRARARRPAKPDPPPPPPPPPAAGSRRGRLLLWWGALLVLAVVLAFVLSG
;
A
#
# COMPACT_ATOMS: atom_id res chain seq x y z
N MET A 1 -13.66 33.47 -2.89
CA MET A 1 -14.24 32.70 -1.77
C MET A 1 -13.19 31.72 -1.32
N GLU A 2 -12.89 31.67 -0.03
CA GLU A 2 -11.91 30.72 0.49
C GLU A 2 -12.45 29.30 0.41
N SER A 3 -11.60 28.37 -0.03
CA SER A 3 -11.90 26.94 -0.10
C SER A 3 -10.96 26.17 0.79
N VAL A 4 -11.46 25.10 1.39
CA VAL A 4 -10.69 24.13 2.15
C VAL A 4 -10.53 22.87 1.32
N GLU A 5 -9.31 22.36 1.27
CA GLU A 5 -8.96 21.15 0.53
C GLU A 5 -8.84 19.94 1.44
N TRP A 6 -9.36 18.81 0.95
CA TRP A 6 -9.35 17.51 1.60
C TRP A 6 -8.98 16.44 0.59
N TRP A 7 -8.09 15.51 0.95
CA TRP A 7 -7.64 14.43 0.07
C TRP A 7 -8.32 13.12 0.46
N PRO A 8 -9.05 12.48 -0.47
CA PRO A 8 -9.60 11.14 -0.26
C PRO A 8 -8.50 10.11 -0.07
N PHE A 9 -8.80 9.11 0.75
CA PHE A 9 -8.04 7.87 0.80
C PHE A 9 -8.97 6.67 0.95
N LEU A 10 -8.45 5.51 0.59
CA LEU A 10 -9.14 4.22 0.73
C LEU A 10 -8.11 3.15 1.10
N ILE A 11 -8.41 2.41 2.15
CA ILE A 11 -7.76 1.14 2.49
C ILE A 11 -8.80 0.04 2.38
N SER A 12 -8.42 -1.05 1.73
CA SER A 12 -9.27 -2.22 1.58
C SER A 12 -8.41 -3.45 1.42
N ARG A 13 -9.05 -4.60 1.27
CA ARG A 13 -8.41 -5.88 0.97
C ARG A 13 -9.13 -6.56 -0.19
N GLY A 14 -8.39 -7.37 -0.94
CA GLY A 14 -8.94 -8.15 -2.05
C GLY A 14 -9.44 -9.50 -1.59
N ARG A 15 -9.80 -10.36 -2.55
CA ARG A 15 -10.18 -11.74 -2.27
C ARG A 15 -8.96 -12.55 -1.80
N ARG A 16 -7.81 -12.34 -2.44
CA ARG A 16 -6.52 -12.97 -2.12
C ARG A 16 -5.47 -11.96 -1.67
N THR A 17 -5.74 -10.68 -1.84
CA THR A 17 -4.84 -9.60 -1.43
C THR A 17 -5.11 -9.17 0.03
N PRO A 18 -4.08 -8.98 0.88
CA PRO A 18 -4.25 -8.47 2.23
C PRO A 18 -4.72 -7.00 2.24
N PHE A 19 -4.97 -6.46 3.44
CA PHE A 19 -5.26 -5.03 3.60
C PHE A 19 -4.11 -4.19 3.08
N ARG A 20 -4.45 -3.15 2.31
CA ARG A 20 -3.51 -2.19 1.74
C ARG A 20 -4.23 -0.89 1.37
N THR A 21 -3.44 0.15 1.19
CA THR A 21 -3.92 1.40 0.59
C THR A 21 -4.22 1.17 -0.89
N VAL A 22 -5.46 1.47 -1.29
CA VAL A 22 -6.00 1.40 -2.66
C VAL A 22 -6.00 2.80 -3.28
N VAL A 23 -6.37 3.80 -2.47
CA VAL A 23 -6.28 5.22 -2.85
C VAL A 23 -5.40 5.92 -1.81
N VAL A 24 -4.31 6.52 -2.28
CA VAL A 24 -3.39 7.31 -1.47
C VAL A 24 -3.62 8.80 -1.73
N PRO A 25 -3.61 9.65 -0.70
CA PRO A 25 -3.68 11.10 -0.85
C PRO A 25 -2.59 11.65 -1.76
N GLY A 26 -2.97 12.38 -2.82
CA GLY A 26 -2.05 13.15 -3.65
C GLY A 26 -1.58 14.46 -3.00
N LEU A 27 -1.39 14.47 -1.68
CA LEU A 27 -0.91 15.63 -0.92
C LEU A 27 0.58 15.87 -1.21
N PRO A 28 1.04 17.12 -1.39
CA PRO A 28 2.47 17.42 -1.50
C PRO A 28 3.26 16.88 -0.30
N GLY A 29 4.36 16.17 -0.55
CA GLY A 29 5.17 15.57 0.52
C GLY A 29 4.52 14.36 1.22
N ALA A 30 3.53 13.72 0.59
CA ALA A 30 2.88 12.50 1.11
C ALA A 30 3.60 11.19 0.71
N ASP A 31 4.86 11.25 0.32
CA ASP A 31 5.61 10.04 -0.02
C ASP A 31 5.79 9.16 1.22
N GLY A 32 5.46 7.87 1.07
CA GLY A 32 5.50 6.91 2.19
C GLY A 32 4.33 7.03 3.18
N LEU A 33 3.26 7.77 2.83
CA LEU A 33 2.07 7.89 3.68
C LEU A 33 1.22 6.61 3.73
N GLU A 34 1.37 5.71 2.75
CA GLU A 34 0.61 4.45 2.65
C GLU A 34 0.72 3.55 3.90
N PRO A 35 1.91 3.17 4.40
CA PRO A 35 2.02 2.38 5.63
C PRO A 35 1.51 3.13 6.85
N VAL A 36 1.71 4.45 6.90
CA VAL A 36 1.22 5.28 8.00
C VAL A 36 -0.31 5.28 8.05
N LEU A 37 -0.98 5.40 6.90
CA LEU A 37 -2.44 5.32 6.83
C LEU A 37 -2.95 3.93 7.19
N LEU A 38 -2.27 2.87 6.78
CA LEU A 38 -2.66 1.51 7.12
C LEU A 38 -2.61 1.25 8.63
N ASP A 39 -1.61 1.79 9.32
CA ASP A 39 -1.46 1.66 10.78
C ASP A 39 -2.37 2.64 11.53
N ALA A 40 -2.54 3.86 11.01
CA ALA A 40 -3.32 4.91 11.64
C ALA A 40 -4.82 4.74 11.43
N ALA A 41 -5.26 4.17 10.31
CA ALA A 41 -6.66 3.98 9.98
C ALA A 41 -7.05 2.51 10.22
N GLY A 42 -7.92 2.28 11.20
CA GLY A 42 -8.32 0.92 11.55
C GLY A 42 -9.35 0.85 12.67
N GLY A 43 -9.50 -0.36 13.19
CA GLY A 43 -10.43 -0.69 14.27
C GLY A 43 -11.71 -1.35 13.79
N LYS A 44 -12.68 -1.44 14.70
CA LYS A 44 -13.98 -2.09 14.45
C LYS A 44 -14.80 -1.33 13.41
N PRO A 45 -15.79 -1.97 12.76
CA PRO A 45 -16.80 -1.28 11.96
C PRO A 45 -17.34 -0.05 12.70
N THR A 46 -17.52 1.05 11.96
CA THR A 46 -18.04 2.30 12.50
C THR A 46 -19.56 2.25 12.43
N PRO A 47 -20.28 2.58 13.52
CA PRO A 47 -21.74 2.65 13.46
C PRO A 47 -22.21 3.64 12.38
N GLU A 48 -23.40 3.38 11.84
CA GLU A 48 -23.99 4.25 10.84
C GLU A 48 -24.15 5.69 11.37
N GLY A 49 -23.83 6.68 10.52
CA GLY A 49 -23.87 8.10 10.90
C GLY A 49 -22.75 8.57 11.83
N GLN A 50 -21.82 7.69 12.23
CA GLN A 50 -20.67 8.06 13.04
C GLN A 50 -19.39 8.17 12.23
N LEU A 51 -18.49 9.03 12.69
CA LEU A 51 -17.16 9.24 12.12
C LEU A 51 -16.08 9.08 13.18
N ARG A 52 -14.87 8.74 12.72
CA ARG A 52 -13.66 8.75 13.54
C ARG A 52 -12.80 9.93 13.15
N PHE A 53 -12.34 10.66 14.16
CA PHE A 53 -11.31 11.67 14.02
C PHE A 53 -10.02 11.18 14.68
N ARG A 54 -8.90 11.37 14.01
CA ARG A 54 -7.56 11.04 14.52
C ARG A 54 -6.55 12.05 13.98
N VAL A 55 -5.62 12.48 14.82
CA VAL A 55 -4.44 13.23 14.38
C VAL A 55 -3.32 12.24 14.12
N ILE A 56 -2.61 12.38 13.01
CA ILE A 56 -1.34 11.70 12.75
C ILE A 56 -0.23 12.71 13.01
N GLU A 57 0.52 12.48 14.09
CA GLU A 57 1.67 13.29 14.46
C GLU A 57 2.87 12.87 13.60
N ARG A 58 3.48 13.83 12.89
CA ARG A 58 4.64 13.57 12.03
C ARG A 58 5.87 14.35 12.53
N SER A 59 7.02 13.69 12.56
CA SER A 59 8.26 14.27 13.10
C SER A 59 8.99 15.21 12.13
N ASP A 60 8.76 15.04 10.83
CA ASP A 60 9.52 15.64 9.74
C ASP A 60 8.65 16.46 8.78
N ALA A 61 7.36 16.62 9.07
CA ALA A 61 6.41 17.36 8.25
C ALA A 61 5.15 17.71 9.08
N ASP A 62 4.25 18.52 8.51
CA ASP A 62 3.00 18.93 9.19
C ASP A 62 2.16 17.75 9.66
N ASP A 63 1.50 17.89 10.81
CA ASP A 63 0.54 16.91 11.30
C ASP A 63 -0.61 16.73 10.32
N LEU A 64 -1.25 15.56 10.33
CA LEU A 64 -2.40 15.28 9.47
C LEU A 64 -3.66 15.09 10.30
N ALA A 65 -4.73 15.75 9.89
CA ALA A 65 -6.08 15.46 10.35
C ALA A 65 -6.67 14.33 9.51
N LEU A 66 -7.06 13.24 10.16
CA LEU A 66 -7.70 12.10 9.53
C LEU A 66 -9.16 12.01 9.97
N VAL A 67 -10.07 11.95 8.99
CA VAL A 67 -11.50 11.75 9.22
C VAL A 67 -11.98 10.59 8.39
N PHE A 68 -12.47 9.54 9.04
CA PHE A 68 -12.71 8.27 8.39
C PHE A 68 -13.82 7.45 9.03
N ARG A 69 -14.24 6.42 8.29
CA ARG A 69 -15.18 5.38 8.75
C ARG A 69 -14.72 4.01 8.28
N VAL A 70 -15.14 2.98 9.01
CA VAL A 70 -14.93 1.57 8.66
C VAL A 70 -16.28 0.97 8.31
N ILE A 71 -16.53 0.72 7.03
CA ILE A 71 -17.84 0.29 6.52
C ILE A 71 -17.73 -1.03 5.76
N ARG A 72 -18.87 -1.71 5.57
CA ARG A 72 -18.95 -2.80 4.58
C ARG A 72 -19.22 -2.17 3.21
N PRO A 73 -18.51 -2.58 2.15
CA PRO A 73 -18.83 -2.13 0.80
C PRO A 73 -20.20 -2.63 0.36
N ASP A 74 -20.90 -1.84 -0.44
CA ASP A 74 -22.07 -2.36 -1.18
C ASP A 74 -21.55 -3.39 -2.22
N PRO A 75 -22.09 -4.62 -2.26
CA PRO A 75 -21.73 -5.59 -3.28
C PRO A 75 -21.89 -5.06 -4.71
N ALA A 76 -22.89 -4.22 -4.97
CA ALA A 76 -23.12 -3.61 -6.28
C ALA A 76 -21.97 -2.68 -6.69
N GLU A 77 -21.36 -1.96 -5.73
CA GLU A 77 -20.18 -1.15 -5.99
C GLU A 77 -18.99 -1.99 -6.43
N ALA A 78 -18.90 -3.25 -6.00
CA ALA A 78 -17.86 -4.17 -6.44
C ALA A 78 -18.19 -4.90 -7.76
N GLY A 79 -19.38 -4.68 -8.32
CA GLY A 79 -19.90 -5.44 -9.47
C GLY A 79 -20.43 -6.83 -9.11
N GLU A 80 -20.66 -7.10 -7.82
CA GLU A 80 -21.27 -8.35 -7.36
C GLU A 80 -22.79 -8.21 -7.28
N ARG A 81 -23.51 -9.30 -7.55
CA ARG A 81 -24.98 -9.26 -7.61
C ARG A 81 -25.64 -9.30 -6.24
N GLN A 82 -25.15 -10.11 -5.30
CA GLN A 82 -25.75 -10.28 -3.98
C GLN A 82 -24.74 -10.78 -2.93
N GLY A 83 -25.04 -10.47 -1.67
CA GLY A 83 -24.33 -10.98 -0.50
C GLY A 83 -23.11 -10.15 -0.13
N PRO A 84 -22.72 -10.09 1.16
CA PRO A 84 -21.53 -9.37 1.58
C PRO A 84 -20.28 -9.89 0.85
N LEU A 85 -19.35 -8.99 0.57
CA LEU A 85 -18.06 -9.37 0.01
C LEU A 85 -17.25 -10.14 1.04
N HIS A 86 -16.63 -11.24 0.61
CA HIS A 86 -15.76 -12.07 1.43
C HIS A 86 -14.42 -12.32 0.75
N ASP A 87 -13.38 -12.56 1.55
CA ASP A 87 -12.09 -13.02 1.05
C ASP A 87 -12.07 -14.55 0.83
N ALA A 88 -10.92 -15.08 0.41
CA ALA A 88 -10.71 -16.52 0.18
C ALA A 88 -10.87 -17.40 1.45
N HIS A 89 -10.98 -16.80 2.63
CA HIS A 89 -11.19 -17.47 3.91
C HIS A 89 -12.56 -17.14 4.52
N SER A 90 -13.51 -16.68 3.70
CA SER A 90 -14.87 -16.31 4.13
C SER A 90 -14.90 -15.22 5.21
N ARG A 91 -13.88 -14.37 5.28
CA ARG A 91 -13.88 -13.20 6.17
C ARG A 91 -14.53 -12.03 5.44
N PRO A 92 -15.41 -11.25 6.10
CA PRO A 92 -16.05 -10.09 5.48
C PRO A 92 -15.01 -9.03 5.08
N ILE A 93 -15.22 -8.41 3.94
CA ILE A 93 -14.42 -7.28 3.45
C ILE A 93 -14.94 -5.99 4.09
N TYR A 94 -14.03 -5.11 4.48
CA TYR A 94 -14.34 -3.77 4.96
C TYR A 94 -13.56 -2.74 4.17
N LEU A 95 -14.19 -1.58 3.96
CA LEU A 95 -13.54 -0.37 3.49
C LEU A 95 -13.20 0.50 4.69
N ILE A 96 -11.96 0.97 4.75
CA ILE A 96 -11.57 2.08 5.61
C ILE A 96 -11.37 3.26 4.69
N GLU A 97 -12.35 4.15 4.66
CA GLU A 97 -12.38 5.29 3.75
C GLU A 97 -12.53 6.60 4.52
N GLY A 98 -12.02 7.66 3.93
CA GLY A 98 -12.05 8.95 4.57
C GLY A 98 -11.39 10.04 3.75
N VAL A 99 -11.19 11.15 4.42
CA VAL A 99 -10.45 12.30 3.93
C VAL A 99 -9.37 12.70 4.91
N LEU A 100 -8.32 13.34 4.41
CA LEU A 100 -7.33 13.97 5.25
C LEU A 100 -6.91 15.34 4.74
N ARG A 101 -6.27 16.12 5.63
CA ARG A 101 -5.64 17.39 5.31
C ARG A 101 -4.46 17.65 6.25
N THR A 102 -3.58 18.56 5.87
CA THR A 102 -2.55 19.09 6.78
C THR A 102 -3.16 19.95 7.86
N LEU A 103 -2.59 19.85 9.05
CA LEU A 103 -2.83 20.72 10.19
C LEU A 103 -1.61 21.63 10.39
N PRO A 104 -1.81 22.92 10.70
CA PRO A 104 -0.71 23.77 11.15
C PRO A 104 -0.10 23.18 12.44
N ALA A 105 1.23 23.25 12.58
CA ALA A 105 2.00 22.67 13.68
C ALA A 105 1.59 23.11 15.11
N VAL A 106 0.72 24.11 15.25
CA VAL A 106 0.28 24.67 16.54
C VAL A 106 -0.89 23.86 17.17
N THR A 107 -1.48 22.89 16.45
CA THR A 107 -2.72 22.22 16.90
C THR A 107 -2.54 20.98 17.78
N SER A 108 -1.31 20.55 18.08
CA SER A 108 -1.04 19.29 18.78
C SER A 108 -1.52 19.28 20.25
N ASP A 109 -1.76 20.45 20.86
CA ASP A 109 -2.18 20.60 22.27
C ASP A 109 -3.71 20.74 22.48
N GLY A 110 -4.52 20.14 21.60
CA GLY A 110 -5.98 20.17 21.74
C GLY A 110 -6.65 21.40 21.11
N GLY A 111 -6.03 21.93 20.05
CA GLY A 111 -6.62 22.98 19.23
C GLY A 111 -7.99 22.59 18.63
N PRO A 112 -8.74 23.57 18.09
CA PRO A 112 -10.05 23.32 17.52
C PRO A 112 -9.97 22.25 16.43
N ARG A 113 -10.86 21.26 16.51
CA ARG A 113 -10.92 20.19 15.52
C ARG A 113 -11.15 20.80 14.14
N PRO A 114 -10.48 20.29 13.10
CA PRO A 114 -10.69 20.79 11.75
C PRO A 114 -12.15 20.59 11.36
N TRP A 115 -12.74 21.66 10.87
CA TRP A 115 -14.08 21.63 10.30
C TRP A 115 -14.10 20.72 9.07
N VAL A 116 -15.00 19.73 9.07
CA VAL A 116 -15.23 18.85 7.91
C VAL A 116 -16.52 19.25 7.20
N PRO A 117 -16.44 19.59 5.90
CA PRO A 117 -17.60 19.91 5.10
C PRO A 117 -18.63 18.79 5.09
N GLN A 118 -19.91 19.14 5.20
CA GLN A 118 -21.01 18.21 5.06
C GLN A 118 -20.94 17.50 3.71
N GLY A 119 -20.95 16.17 3.73
CA GLY A 119 -20.90 15.36 2.50
C GLY A 119 -19.50 15.13 1.97
N ALA A 120 -18.44 15.63 2.63
CA ALA A 120 -17.07 15.35 2.21
C ALA A 120 -16.77 13.86 2.12
N LEU A 121 -17.26 13.05 3.08
CA LEU A 121 -17.09 11.60 3.02
C LEU A 121 -17.91 10.93 1.93
N ARG A 122 -19.10 11.45 1.60
CA ARG A 122 -19.87 10.94 0.46
C ARG A 122 -19.14 11.21 -0.85
N THR A 123 -18.64 12.44 -1.04
CA THR A 123 -17.85 12.79 -2.23
C THR A 123 -16.55 11.97 -2.30
N ALA A 124 -15.87 11.76 -1.17
CA ALA A 124 -14.68 10.91 -1.11
C ALA A 124 -15.00 9.44 -1.44
N HIS A 125 -16.12 8.93 -0.93
CA HIS A 125 -16.60 7.59 -1.25
C HIS A 125 -16.86 7.42 -2.75
N GLU A 126 -17.65 8.33 -3.36
CA GLU A 126 -17.90 8.34 -4.81
C GLU A 126 -16.59 8.40 -5.63
N HIS A 127 -15.61 9.19 -5.17
CA HIS A 127 -14.29 9.26 -5.78
C HIS A 127 -13.50 7.95 -5.67
N ASN A 128 -13.67 7.22 -4.57
CA ASN A 128 -12.94 5.99 -4.26
C ASN A 128 -13.51 4.75 -4.97
N VAL A 129 -14.82 4.72 -5.28
CA VAL A 129 -15.51 3.56 -5.88
C VAL A 129 -14.82 3.03 -7.14
N PRO A 130 -14.42 3.84 -8.14
CA PRO A 130 -13.75 3.32 -9.34
C PRO A 130 -12.40 2.64 -9.03
N ALA A 131 -11.63 3.18 -8.08
CA ALA A 131 -10.36 2.57 -7.67
C ALA A 131 -10.59 1.26 -6.91
N PHE A 132 -11.62 1.23 -6.05
CA PHE A 132 -12.04 0.00 -5.36
C PHE A 132 -12.48 -1.08 -6.34
N GLN A 133 -13.32 -0.75 -7.33
CA GLN A 133 -13.75 -1.68 -8.38
C GLN A 133 -12.58 -2.31 -9.12
N ARG A 134 -11.65 -1.48 -9.60
CA ARG A 134 -10.46 -1.95 -10.29
C ARG A 134 -9.62 -2.86 -9.41
N PHE A 135 -9.42 -2.48 -8.15
CA PHE A 135 -8.69 -3.27 -7.18
C PHE A 135 -9.36 -4.62 -6.92
N TRP A 136 -10.67 -4.63 -6.69
CA TRP A 136 -11.46 -5.83 -6.42
C TRP A 136 -11.45 -6.82 -7.58
N GLN A 137 -11.71 -6.32 -8.80
CA GLN A 137 -11.78 -7.16 -10.00
C GLN A 137 -10.43 -7.74 -10.41
N THR A 138 -9.35 -6.97 -10.18
CA THR A 138 -8.00 -7.42 -10.52
C THR A 138 -7.45 -8.38 -9.48
N ASP A 139 -7.70 -8.12 -8.19
CA ASP A 139 -7.19 -8.88 -7.04
C ASP A 139 -5.69 -9.23 -7.11
N ARG A 140 -4.88 -8.27 -7.60
CA ARG A 140 -3.43 -8.43 -7.69
C ARG A 140 -2.71 -7.66 -6.59
N TYR A 141 -1.67 -8.31 -6.05
CA TYR A 141 -0.80 -7.71 -5.05
C TYR A 141 0.08 -6.58 -5.60
N ASP A 142 0.42 -6.61 -6.89
CA ASP A 142 1.32 -5.65 -7.54
C ASP A 142 0.63 -4.38 -8.07
N LEU A 143 -0.70 -4.26 -7.92
CA LEU A 143 -1.42 -3.09 -8.38
C LEU A 143 -1.00 -1.85 -7.58
N ALA A 144 -0.44 -0.83 -8.21
CA ALA A 144 -0.08 0.40 -7.51
C ALA A 144 -1.33 1.15 -6.99
N PRO A 145 -1.25 1.81 -5.83
CA PRO A 145 -2.35 2.63 -5.34
C PRO A 145 -2.59 3.84 -6.26
N VAL A 146 -3.85 4.27 -6.35
CA VAL A 146 -4.24 5.45 -7.13
C VAL A 146 -4.01 6.70 -6.27
N ARG A 147 -3.32 7.72 -6.81
CA ARG A 147 -3.19 9.02 -6.16
C ARG A 147 -4.49 9.82 -6.32
N SER A 148 -5.10 10.23 -5.22
CA SER A 148 -6.30 11.07 -5.24
C SER A 148 -5.97 12.55 -5.52
N LYS A 149 -6.94 13.27 -6.08
CA LYS A 149 -6.88 14.73 -6.17
C LYS A 149 -7.54 15.35 -4.94
N ALA A 150 -7.17 16.59 -4.63
CA ALA A 150 -7.87 17.37 -3.62
C ALA A 150 -9.34 17.55 -3.98
N LEU A 151 -10.21 17.40 -2.99
CA LEU A 151 -11.60 17.82 -3.02
C LEU A 151 -11.68 19.19 -2.35
N SER A 152 -12.14 20.19 -3.10
CA SER A 152 -12.26 21.57 -2.61
C SER A 152 -13.69 21.83 -2.15
N PHE A 153 -13.84 22.37 -0.94
CA PHE A 153 -15.13 22.72 -0.36
C PHE A 153 -15.14 24.19 0.07
N PRO A 154 -16.28 24.90 0.00
CA PRO A 154 -16.37 26.27 0.51
C PRO A 154 -16.05 26.30 2.01
N ALA A 155 -15.18 27.21 2.46
CA ALA A 155 -14.78 27.29 3.88
C ALA A 155 -15.95 27.57 4.84
N ASN A 156 -17.06 28.12 4.31
CA ASN A 156 -18.28 28.44 5.03
C ASN A 156 -19.40 27.41 4.84
N ALA A 157 -19.13 26.25 4.23
CA ALA A 157 -20.17 25.24 4.10
C ALA A 157 -20.64 24.75 5.48
N SER A 158 -21.83 24.18 5.54
CA SER A 158 -22.28 23.52 6.77
C SER A 158 -21.31 22.39 7.14
N ALA A 159 -20.97 22.31 8.42
CA ALA A 159 -20.21 21.17 8.94
C ALA A 159 -21.07 19.92 8.94
N GLU A 160 -20.45 18.76 8.76
CA GLU A 160 -21.14 17.52 9.05
C GLU A 160 -21.44 17.44 10.56
N ARG A 161 -22.73 17.43 10.94
CA ARG A 161 -23.18 17.16 12.31
C ARG A 161 -23.10 15.67 12.66
N ALA A 162 -22.17 14.94 12.05
CA ALA A 162 -21.92 13.56 12.39
C ALA A 162 -21.53 13.45 13.86
N GLN A 163 -21.83 12.32 14.49
CA GLN A 163 -21.31 12.04 15.81
C GLN A 163 -19.85 11.60 15.66
N TRP A 164 -18.94 12.38 16.24
CA TRP A 164 -17.51 12.15 16.16
C TRP A 164 -17.03 11.34 17.36
N SER A 165 -16.38 10.22 17.11
CA SER A 165 -15.51 9.57 18.09
C SER A 165 -14.07 10.02 17.88
N VAL A 166 -13.46 10.63 18.89
CA VAL A 166 -12.05 11.01 18.84
C VAL A 166 -11.21 9.82 19.27
N SER A 167 -10.30 9.42 18.39
CA SER A 167 -9.25 8.46 18.74
C SER A 167 -8.03 9.18 19.30
N PRO A 168 -7.23 8.52 20.14
CA PRO A 168 -5.90 9.00 20.50
C PRO A 168 -5.06 9.33 19.26
N PRO A 169 -4.19 10.35 19.31
CA PRO A 169 -3.25 10.65 18.23
C PRO A 169 -2.39 9.43 17.88
N PHE A 170 -2.05 9.31 16.60
CA PHE A 170 -1.14 8.30 16.09
C PHE A 170 0.21 8.93 15.80
N ARG A 171 1.26 8.47 16.49
CA ARG A 171 2.63 8.90 16.24
C ARG A 171 3.22 8.11 15.08
N ALA A 172 3.35 8.76 13.91
CA ALA A 172 4.08 8.18 12.82
C ALA A 172 5.54 8.01 13.26
N ARG A 173 6.02 6.77 13.29
CA ARG A 173 7.44 6.53 13.57
C ARG A 173 8.24 7.17 12.45
N ALA A 174 9.24 7.97 12.80
CA ALA A 174 10.22 8.44 11.84
C ALA A 174 10.70 7.23 11.02
N ARG A 175 10.57 7.33 9.70
CA ARG A 175 11.04 6.27 8.81
C ARG A 175 12.51 6.11 9.14
N ARG A 176 12.90 4.94 9.67
CA ARG A 176 14.33 4.66 9.85
C ARG A 176 14.97 4.91 8.48
N PRO A 177 16.00 5.76 8.38
CA PRO A 177 16.68 5.95 7.12
C PRO A 177 17.02 4.55 6.59
N ALA A 178 16.74 4.32 5.30
CA ALA A 178 17.10 3.05 4.68
C ALA A 178 18.55 2.79 5.07
N LYS A 179 18.82 1.60 5.62
CA LYS A 179 20.19 1.21 5.91
C LYS A 179 20.96 1.43 4.60
N PRO A 180 22.07 2.20 4.60
CA PRO A 180 22.84 2.41 3.39
C PRO A 180 23.05 1.07 2.71
N ASP A 181 22.87 1.04 1.38
CA ASP A 181 23.13 -0.19 0.64
C ASP A 181 24.50 -0.73 1.07
N PRO A 182 24.61 -2.03 1.40
CA PRO A 182 25.91 -2.59 1.68
C PRO A 182 26.82 -2.26 0.49
N PRO A 183 28.08 -1.87 0.73
CA PRO A 183 29.00 -1.62 -0.37
C PRO A 183 28.99 -2.84 -1.30
N PRO A 184 29.09 -2.63 -2.63
CA PRO A 184 29.11 -3.73 -3.57
C PRO A 184 30.15 -4.77 -3.11
N PRO A 185 29.84 -6.08 -3.19
CA PRO A 185 30.80 -7.09 -2.80
C PRO A 185 32.09 -6.87 -3.61
N PRO A 186 33.27 -7.09 -2.99
CA PRO A 186 34.53 -6.98 -3.73
C PRO A 186 34.47 -7.88 -4.97
N PRO A 187 35.09 -7.46 -6.09
CA PRO A 187 35.14 -8.29 -7.28
C PRO A 187 35.69 -9.67 -6.91
N PRO A 188 35.15 -10.76 -7.48
CA PRO A 188 35.67 -12.09 -7.22
C PRO A 188 37.16 -12.11 -7.56
N PRO A 189 37.99 -12.82 -6.77
CA PRO A 189 39.40 -12.96 -7.09
C PRO A 189 39.54 -13.52 -8.51
N PRO A 190 40.55 -13.09 -9.28
CA PRO A 190 40.77 -13.61 -10.61
C PRO A 190 40.81 -15.13 -10.54
N ALA A 191 39.97 -15.78 -11.35
CA ALA A 191 39.85 -17.23 -11.36
C ALA A 191 41.26 -17.82 -11.48
N ALA A 192 41.73 -18.46 -10.40
CA ALA A 192 42.99 -19.18 -10.41
C ALA A 192 42.85 -20.24 -11.51
N GLY A 193 43.47 -19.97 -12.65
CA GLY A 193 43.32 -20.74 -13.87
C GLY A 193 43.47 -22.22 -13.54
N SER A 194 42.37 -22.97 -13.66
CA SER A 194 42.35 -24.39 -13.41
C SER A 194 43.19 -25.06 -14.51
N ARG A 195 44.49 -25.22 -14.25
CA ARG A 195 45.42 -26.07 -15.02
C ARG A 195 45.07 -27.56 -14.84
N ARG A 196 43.79 -27.95 -14.93
CA ARG A 196 43.31 -29.33 -14.83
C ARG A 196 42.61 -29.84 -16.09
N GLY A 197 42.78 -29.14 -17.22
CA GLY A 197 42.17 -29.50 -18.50
C GLY A 197 43.09 -30.17 -19.54
N ARG A 198 44.25 -30.73 -19.17
CA ARG A 198 45.19 -31.33 -20.16
C ARG A 198 45.61 -32.78 -19.92
N LEU A 199 44.95 -33.53 -19.03
CA LEU A 199 45.30 -34.94 -18.79
C LEU A 199 44.26 -35.97 -19.26
N LEU A 200 43.10 -35.56 -19.77
CA LEU A 200 42.05 -36.49 -20.21
C LEU A 200 42.04 -36.80 -21.72
N LEU A 201 42.89 -36.15 -22.53
CA LEU A 201 42.98 -36.39 -23.97
C LEU A 201 43.98 -37.49 -24.37
N TRP A 202 44.83 -37.98 -23.46
CA TRP A 202 45.81 -39.04 -23.78
C TRP A 202 45.27 -40.47 -23.61
N TRP A 203 44.25 -40.68 -22.77
CA TRP A 203 43.69 -42.03 -22.57
C TRP A 203 42.75 -42.47 -23.70
N GLY A 204 42.06 -41.53 -24.37
CA GLY A 204 41.17 -41.85 -25.49
C GLY A 204 41.90 -42.38 -26.73
N ALA A 205 43.10 -41.88 -27.02
CA ALA A 205 43.88 -42.31 -28.18
C ALA A 205 44.48 -43.72 -28.03
N LEU A 206 44.86 -44.12 -26.81
CA LEU A 206 45.38 -45.46 -26.52
C LEU A 206 44.31 -46.55 -26.67
N LEU A 207 43.05 -46.24 -26.35
CA LEU A 207 41.94 -47.19 -26.42
C LEU A 207 41.51 -47.47 -27.87
N VAL A 208 41.56 -46.47 -28.75
CA VAL A 208 41.27 -46.64 -30.19
C VAL A 208 42.37 -47.46 -30.88
N LEU A 209 43.65 -47.27 -30.52
CA LEU A 209 44.74 -48.04 -31.11
C LEU A 209 44.68 -49.53 -30.76
N ALA A 210 44.28 -49.87 -29.53
CA ALA A 210 44.13 -51.26 -29.09
C ALA A 210 43.00 -52.00 -29.82
N VAL A 211 41.88 -51.32 -30.09
CA VAL A 211 40.74 -51.91 -30.83
C VAL A 211 41.08 -52.17 -32.29
N VAL A 212 41.83 -51.26 -32.93
CA VAL A 212 42.25 -51.44 -34.34
C VAL A 212 43.25 -52.59 -34.47
N LEU A 213 44.18 -52.77 -33.53
CA LEU A 213 45.14 -53.88 -33.57
C LEU A 213 44.48 -55.26 -33.37
N ALA A 214 43.45 -55.35 -32.53
CA ALA A 214 42.72 -56.61 -32.32
C ALA A 214 41.95 -57.07 -33.57
N PHE A 215 41.47 -56.12 -34.38
CA PHE A 215 40.73 -56.43 -35.61
C PHE A 215 41.63 -56.90 -36.76
N VAL A 216 42.86 -56.38 -36.86
CA VAL A 216 43.81 -56.74 -37.94
C VAL A 216 44.45 -58.12 -37.70
N LEU A 217 44.55 -58.57 -36.45
CA LEU A 217 45.15 -59.88 -36.13
C LEU A 217 44.14 -61.04 -36.18
N SER A 218 42.85 -60.77 -36.38
CA SER A 218 41.77 -61.77 -36.36
C SER A 218 41.17 -62.08 -37.74
N GLY A 219 41.75 -61.55 -38.82
CA GLY A 219 41.35 -61.81 -40.21
C GLY A 219 42.53 -62.28 -41.05
#